data_AF-A0A845QAU1-F1
#
_entry.id   AF-A0A845QAU1-F1
#
_cell.length_a   1.000
_cell.length_b   1.000
_cell.length_c   1.000
_cell.angle_alpha   90.00
_cell.angle_beta   90.00
_cell.angle_gamma   90.00
#
_symmetry.space_group_name_H-M   'P 1'
#
loop_
_entity.id
_entity.type
_entity.pdbx_description
1 polymer ?
#
loop_
_entity_poly.entity_id
_entity_poly.type
_entity_poly.pdbx_seq_one_letter_code
_entity_poly.pdbx_strand_id
1 'polypeptide(L)'
;MAVLLGVGIALAAYATPSRAAGACLSMPLVFETMTAEGCPDSSRIQALLDAPLAVGPADPETGARRGVLLTAPKDDSRTQAVRTCRAYAEAVRAGWYAATQLEMNSEGFLRVACGALLSLDMSSVAATSRFKDEGVGFDTLSLLPVDILPALSPDTETALANLKLGGFNVGSMIATGDVLTRSAPDGQLDLAYGGMASTYGEVARGDFNGDGAEDLLVYVRHQAVNGSLLWFELFGLSYPLGTLTYERFSPEALGQLKPQG
;
A
#
# COMPACT_ATOMS: atom_id res chain seq x y z
N MET A 1 6.57 -30.49 -18.61
CA MET A 1 7.64 -29.47 -18.59
C MET A 1 7.01 -28.17 -18.11
N ALA A 2 7.23 -27.82 -16.85
CA ALA A 2 6.74 -26.60 -16.24
C ALA A 2 7.87 -25.56 -16.27
N VAL A 3 7.57 -24.34 -16.70
CA VAL A 3 8.47 -23.18 -16.60
C VAL A 3 7.87 -22.27 -15.53
N LEU A 4 8.43 -22.34 -14.32
CA LEU A 4 8.22 -21.33 -13.28
C LEU A 4 9.15 -20.14 -13.60
N LEU A 5 8.57 -19.00 -13.93
CA LEU A 5 9.28 -17.72 -13.96
C LEU A 5 9.18 -17.09 -12.57
N GLY A 6 10.21 -17.30 -11.76
CA GLY A 6 10.41 -16.57 -10.50
C GLY A 6 11.01 -15.19 -10.79
N VAL A 7 10.28 -14.13 -10.50
CA VAL A 7 10.84 -12.77 -10.42
C VAL A 7 11.39 -12.61 -9.00
N GLY A 8 12.70 -12.79 -8.86
CA GLY A 8 13.42 -12.50 -7.62
C GLY A 8 13.61 -10.99 -7.47
N ILE A 9 13.05 -10.42 -6.42
CA ILE A 9 13.38 -9.06 -5.97
C ILE A 9 14.67 -9.17 -5.16
N ALA A 10 15.73 -8.53 -5.63
CA ALA A 10 16.97 -8.42 -4.87
C ALA A 10 16.82 -7.33 -3.79
N LEU A 11 16.98 -7.71 -2.52
CA LEU A 11 17.02 -6.79 -1.38
C LEU A 11 18.44 -6.26 -1.22
N ALA A 12 18.62 -4.95 -1.39
CA ALA A 12 19.83 -4.24 -0.98
C ALA A 12 19.66 -3.76 0.47
N ALA A 13 20.72 -3.85 1.27
CA ALA A 13 20.75 -3.31 2.62
C ALA A 13 20.72 -1.77 2.57
N TYR A 14 19.67 -1.16 3.12
CA TYR A 14 19.48 0.30 3.12
C TYR A 14 20.24 0.95 4.29
N ALA A 15 21.16 1.86 3.97
CA ALA A 15 21.78 2.75 4.94
C ALA A 15 20.86 3.93 5.26
N THR A 16 20.74 4.29 6.54
CA THR A 16 19.88 5.36 7.03
C THR A 16 20.47 6.75 6.72
N PRO A 17 19.80 7.63 5.96
CA PRO A 17 20.30 8.98 5.75
C PRO A 17 20.00 9.88 6.96
N SER A 18 21.03 10.56 7.49
CA SER A 18 20.89 11.58 8.54
C SER A 18 20.78 12.99 7.96
N ARG A 19 19.57 13.52 7.92
CA ARG A 19 19.22 14.95 8.00
C ARG A 19 17.73 15.03 8.33
N ALA A 20 17.22 16.21 8.69
CA ALA A 20 15.80 16.49 8.90
C ALA A 20 14.99 16.27 7.60
N ALA A 21 14.87 15.00 7.20
CA ALA A 21 14.31 14.59 5.93
C ALA A 21 12.79 14.60 6.06
N GLY A 22 12.11 15.12 5.03
CA GLY A 22 10.70 14.82 4.79
C GLY A 22 10.48 13.31 4.70
N ALA A 23 9.23 12.93 4.47
CA ALA A 23 8.88 11.52 4.41
C ALA A 23 9.75 10.76 3.38
N CYS A 24 10.15 9.54 3.75
CA CYS A 24 11.08 8.72 2.98
C CYS A 24 10.40 7.43 2.54
N LEU A 25 10.69 7.00 1.32
CA LEU A 25 10.37 5.67 0.82
C LEU A 25 11.23 4.62 1.51
N SER A 26 10.58 3.62 2.06
CA SER A 26 11.19 2.42 2.66
C SER A 26 11.33 1.29 1.64
N MET A 27 10.61 1.39 0.52
CA MET A 27 10.76 0.49 -0.62
C MET A 27 10.88 1.28 -1.94
N PRO A 28 11.59 0.74 -2.94
CA PRO A 28 11.73 1.39 -4.23
C PRO A 28 10.40 1.35 -5.00
N LEU A 29 10.04 2.48 -5.61
CA LEU A 29 8.94 2.58 -6.57
C LEU A 29 9.51 2.53 -8.00
N VAL A 30 9.04 1.58 -8.80
CA VAL A 30 9.60 1.30 -10.14
C VAL A 30 8.76 1.97 -11.23
N PHE A 31 9.40 2.88 -11.97
CA PHE A 31 8.88 3.53 -13.16
C PHE A 31 9.57 2.94 -14.39
N GLU A 32 9.07 3.25 -15.59
CA GLU A 32 9.64 2.66 -16.81
C GLU A 32 11.09 3.05 -17.07
N THR A 33 11.47 4.26 -16.68
CA THR A 33 12.80 4.84 -16.98
C THR A 33 13.62 5.12 -15.73
N MET A 34 13.07 4.88 -14.54
CA MET A 34 13.73 5.22 -13.28
C MET A 34 13.16 4.41 -12.11
N THR A 35 13.91 4.38 -11.01
CA THR A 35 13.44 3.92 -9.71
C THR A 35 13.47 5.12 -8.76
N ALA A 36 12.42 5.27 -7.95
CA ALA A 36 12.37 6.24 -6.87
C ALA A 36 12.64 5.54 -5.54
N GLU A 37 13.55 6.11 -4.74
CA GLU A 37 13.98 5.58 -3.45
C GLU A 37 14.42 6.73 -2.53
N GLY A 38 14.56 6.46 -1.24
CA GLY A 38 15.00 7.44 -0.26
C GLY A 38 13.96 8.53 0.00
N CYS A 39 14.41 9.75 0.29
CA CYS A 39 13.56 10.86 0.69
C CYS A 39 13.48 11.90 -0.45
N PRO A 40 12.59 11.71 -1.44
CA PRO A 40 12.48 12.64 -2.56
C PRO A 40 11.96 14.00 -2.08
N ASP A 41 12.52 15.09 -2.61
CA ASP A 41 11.97 16.42 -2.37
C ASP A 41 10.67 16.64 -3.16
N SER A 42 9.95 17.73 -2.85
CA SER A 42 8.68 18.05 -3.50
C SER A 42 8.81 18.15 -5.03
N SER A 43 9.91 18.70 -5.56
CA SER A 43 10.10 18.81 -7.01
C SER A 43 10.23 17.43 -7.66
N ARG A 44 10.93 16.52 -7.01
CA ARG A 44 11.09 15.14 -7.43
C ARG A 44 9.76 14.38 -7.32
N ILE A 45 9.00 14.57 -6.25
CA ILE A 45 7.67 13.96 -6.09
C ILE A 45 6.74 14.41 -7.23
N GLN A 46 6.68 15.71 -7.53
CA GLN A 46 5.85 16.21 -8.63
C GLN A 46 6.25 15.60 -9.99
N ALA A 47 7.55 15.46 -10.26
CA ALA A 47 8.02 14.78 -11.46
C ALA A 47 7.64 13.29 -11.50
N LEU A 48 7.66 12.60 -10.35
CA LEU A 48 7.28 11.19 -10.25
C LEU A 48 5.77 10.97 -10.42
N LEU A 49 4.93 11.91 -9.99
CA LEU A 49 3.48 11.85 -10.20
C LEU A 49 3.09 11.83 -11.69
N ASP A 50 3.93 12.41 -12.54
CA ASP A 50 3.77 12.47 -14.00
C ASP A 50 4.58 11.39 -14.75
N ALA A 51 5.42 10.63 -14.06
CA ALA A 51 6.24 9.58 -14.66
C ALA A 51 5.42 8.30 -14.91
N PRO A 52 5.64 7.59 -16.04
CA PRO A 52 4.95 6.34 -16.32
C PRO A 52 5.45 5.21 -15.40
N LEU A 53 4.53 4.57 -14.71
CA LEU A 53 4.78 3.38 -13.89
C LEU A 53 4.98 2.15 -14.76
N ALA A 54 5.87 1.24 -14.34
CA ALA A 54 6.17 0.01 -15.05
C ALA A 54 5.11 -1.08 -14.83
N VAL A 55 3.83 -0.77 -15.13
CA VAL A 55 2.66 -1.60 -14.79
C VAL A 55 1.84 -1.99 -16.01
N GLY A 56 1.26 -3.19 -15.97
CA GLY A 56 0.44 -3.73 -17.05
C GLY A 56 1.22 -4.51 -18.12
N PRO A 57 0.54 -4.96 -19.19
CA PRO A 57 1.16 -5.76 -20.23
C PRO A 57 2.16 -4.93 -21.04
N ALA A 58 3.29 -5.54 -21.41
CA ALA A 58 4.18 -4.93 -22.37
C ALA A 58 3.48 -4.80 -23.74
N ASP A 59 3.75 -3.71 -24.42
CA ASP A 59 3.48 -3.53 -25.82
C ASP A 59 4.48 -4.37 -26.63
N PRO A 60 4.03 -5.23 -27.56
CA PRO A 60 4.92 -6.16 -28.25
C PRO A 60 5.86 -5.47 -29.24
N GLU A 61 5.56 -4.26 -29.71
CA GLU A 61 6.37 -3.54 -30.69
C GLU A 61 7.39 -2.63 -30.01
N THR A 62 6.95 -1.94 -28.97
CA THR A 62 7.76 -0.90 -28.29
C THR A 62 8.38 -1.39 -26.99
N GLY A 63 7.88 -2.48 -26.41
CA GLY A 63 8.26 -2.96 -25.08
C GLY A 63 7.72 -2.11 -23.91
N ALA A 64 7.11 -0.96 -24.19
CA ALA A 64 6.55 -0.06 -23.19
C ALA A 64 5.36 -0.72 -22.48
N ARG A 65 5.16 -0.44 -21.18
CA ARG A 65 4.04 -1.03 -20.43
C ARG A 65 2.77 -0.27 -20.77
N ARG A 66 1.71 -0.94 -21.20
CA ARG A 66 0.46 -0.27 -21.62
C ARG A 66 -0.34 0.35 -20.46
N GLY A 67 0.08 0.15 -19.21
CA GLY A 67 -0.66 0.62 -18.05
C GLY A 67 -1.81 -0.29 -17.67
N VAL A 68 -2.67 0.23 -16.82
CA VAL A 68 -3.87 -0.46 -16.34
C VAL A 68 -5.06 0.05 -17.14
N LEU A 69 -5.86 -0.87 -17.67
CA LEU A 69 -7.14 -0.53 -18.28
C LEU A 69 -8.18 -0.36 -17.18
N LEU A 70 -8.81 0.81 -17.15
CA LEU A 70 -9.95 1.10 -16.30
C LEU A 70 -11.21 1.20 -17.16
N THR A 71 -12.33 0.77 -16.59
CA THR A 71 -13.66 0.76 -17.19
C THR A 71 -14.47 1.95 -16.70
N ALA A 72 -15.24 2.57 -17.59
CA ALA A 72 -16.05 3.73 -17.26
C ALA A 72 -17.22 3.36 -16.33
N PRO A 73 -17.62 4.26 -15.42
CA PRO A 73 -18.82 4.03 -14.64
C PRO A 73 -20.05 4.02 -15.56
N LYS A 74 -20.92 3.00 -15.39
CA LYS A 74 -22.20 2.86 -16.11
C LYS A 74 -22.08 2.57 -17.62
N ASP A 75 -20.89 2.32 -18.15
CA ASP A 75 -20.66 1.92 -19.54
C ASP A 75 -19.43 1.00 -19.65
N ASP A 76 -19.67 -0.30 -19.48
CA ASP A 76 -18.61 -1.32 -19.44
C ASP A 76 -17.88 -1.50 -20.79
N SER A 77 -18.39 -0.90 -21.87
CA SER A 77 -17.73 -0.93 -23.19
C SER A 77 -16.61 0.09 -23.34
N ARG A 78 -16.59 1.12 -22.48
CA ARG A 78 -15.61 2.19 -22.51
C ARG A 78 -14.47 1.90 -21.55
N THR A 79 -13.27 1.88 -22.09
CA THR A 79 -12.04 1.71 -21.31
C THR A 79 -11.04 2.83 -21.57
N GLN A 80 -10.16 3.06 -20.61
CA GLN A 80 -9.00 3.94 -20.77
C GLN A 80 -7.77 3.33 -20.10
N ALA A 81 -6.60 3.49 -20.73
CA ALA A 81 -5.33 3.09 -20.14
C ALA A 81 -4.75 4.21 -19.28
N VAL A 82 -4.39 3.90 -18.03
CA VAL A 82 -3.71 4.83 -17.11
C VAL A 82 -2.33 4.30 -16.74
N ARG A 83 -1.35 5.21 -16.71
CA ARG A 83 0.08 4.88 -16.53
C ARG A 83 0.80 5.80 -15.56
N THR A 84 0.24 6.97 -15.26
CA THR A 84 0.81 7.95 -14.34
C THR A 84 -0.11 8.13 -13.15
N CYS A 85 0.42 8.65 -12.05
CA CYS A 85 -0.36 8.82 -10.83
C CYS A 85 -1.42 9.91 -10.95
N ARG A 86 -1.14 11.00 -11.69
CA ARG A 86 -2.17 12.02 -11.95
C ARG A 86 -3.34 11.47 -12.78
N ALA A 87 -3.03 10.75 -13.86
CA ALA A 87 -4.06 10.16 -14.72
C ALA A 87 -4.89 9.12 -13.95
N TYR A 88 -4.25 8.31 -13.12
CA TYR A 88 -4.96 7.36 -12.26
C TYR A 88 -5.86 8.06 -11.23
N ALA A 89 -5.36 9.07 -10.52
CA ALA A 89 -6.14 9.82 -9.54
C ALA A 89 -7.34 10.55 -10.17
N GLU A 90 -7.18 11.11 -11.38
CA GLU A 90 -8.27 11.71 -12.14
C GLU A 90 -9.32 10.66 -12.55
N ALA A 91 -8.88 9.53 -13.09
CA ALA A 91 -9.76 8.45 -13.51
C ALA A 91 -10.59 7.89 -12.35
N VAL A 92 -9.96 7.59 -11.21
CA VAL A 92 -10.66 7.06 -10.03
C VAL A 92 -11.65 8.07 -9.47
N ARG A 93 -11.29 9.37 -9.43
CA ARG A 93 -12.20 10.45 -9.04
C ARG A 93 -13.42 10.56 -9.96
N ALA A 94 -13.25 10.25 -11.23
CA ALA A 94 -14.33 10.17 -12.21
C ALA A 94 -15.12 8.84 -12.14
N GLY A 95 -14.82 7.96 -11.18
CA GLY A 95 -15.53 6.69 -10.94
C GLY A 95 -15.09 5.54 -11.84
N TRP A 96 -13.95 5.66 -12.51
CA TRP A 96 -13.40 4.55 -13.30
C TRP A 96 -12.80 3.48 -12.39
N TYR A 97 -12.92 2.22 -12.77
CA TYR A 97 -12.49 1.09 -11.94
C TYR A 97 -11.87 -0.03 -12.80
N ALA A 98 -11.00 -0.84 -12.21
CA ALA A 98 -10.53 -2.06 -12.87
C ALA A 98 -11.62 -3.14 -12.81
N ALA A 99 -12.05 -3.65 -13.97
CA ALA A 99 -13.20 -4.56 -14.06
C ALA A 99 -12.81 -6.05 -14.01
N THR A 100 -11.63 -6.41 -14.49
CA THR A 100 -11.16 -7.80 -14.52
C THR A 100 -10.13 -8.07 -13.43
N GLN A 101 -9.94 -9.34 -13.04
CA GLN A 101 -8.90 -9.72 -12.08
C GLN A 101 -7.50 -9.32 -12.54
N LEU A 102 -7.22 -9.40 -13.84
CA LEU A 102 -5.95 -8.96 -14.40
C LEU A 102 -5.73 -7.46 -14.19
N GLU A 103 -6.76 -6.66 -14.45
CA GLU A 103 -6.71 -5.20 -14.26
C GLU A 103 -6.65 -4.85 -12.78
N MET A 104 -7.45 -5.48 -11.90
CA MET A 104 -7.42 -5.22 -10.45
C MET A 104 -6.05 -5.53 -9.84
N ASN A 105 -5.43 -6.63 -10.28
CA ASN A 105 -4.07 -6.99 -9.87
C ASN A 105 -3.06 -5.92 -10.31
N SER A 106 -3.24 -5.38 -11.52
CA SER A 106 -2.35 -4.36 -12.06
C SER A 106 -2.61 -2.99 -11.41
N GLU A 107 -3.87 -2.66 -11.14
CA GLU A 107 -4.31 -1.45 -10.43
C GLU A 107 -3.72 -1.39 -9.02
N GLY A 108 -3.59 -2.54 -8.35
CA GLY A 108 -2.96 -2.59 -7.03
C GLY A 108 -1.56 -1.98 -6.99
N PHE A 109 -0.75 -2.18 -8.03
CA PHE A 109 0.57 -1.54 -8.13
C PHE A 109 0.47 -0.02 -8.32
N LEU A 110 -0.49 0.46 -9.13
CA LEU A 110 -0.77 1.89 -9.25
C LEU A 110 -1.21 2.47 -7.90
N ARG A 111 -2.11 1.78 -7.19
CA ARG A 111 -2.63 2.22 -5.90
C ARG A 111 -1.52 2.39 -4.87
N VAL A 112 -0.63 1.41 -4.75
CA VAL A 112 0.50 1.48 -3.82
C VAL A 112 1.46 2.60 -4.22
N ALA A 113 1.93 2.63 -5.48
CA ALA A 113 2.91 3.62 -5.91
C ALA A 113 2.36 5.06 -5.87
N CYS A 114 1.14 5.27 -6.36
CA CYS A 114 0.53 6.58 -6.42
C CYS A 114 0.01 7.05 -5.08
N GLY A 115 -0.56 6.16 -4.27
CA GLY A 115 -0.89 6.46 -2.89
C GLY A 115 0.36 6.88 -2.11
N ALA A 116 1.48 6.15 -2.28
CA ALA A 116 2.75 6.53 -1.67
C ALA A 116 3.21 7.94 -2.05
N LEU A 117 3.28 8.26 -3.35
CA LEU A 117 3.72 9.58 -3.79
C LEU A 117 2.80 10.70 -3.31
N LEU A 118 1.48 10.47 -3.32
CA LEU A 118 0.52 11.46 -2.86
C LEU A 118 0.59 11.66 -1.33
N SER A 119 0.76 10.59 -0.56
CA SER A 119 1.02 10.68 0.88
C SER A 119 2.32 11.43 1.17
N LEU A 120 3.40 11.18 0.41
CA LEU A 120 4.65 11.91 0.54
C LEU A 120 4.49 13.41 0.22
N ASP A 121 3.74 13.76 -0.83
CA ASP A 121 3.49 15.15 -1.23
C ASP A 121 2.72 15.94 -0.16
N MET A 122 1.83 15.25 0.56
CA MET A 122 1.02 15.83 1.63
C MET A 122 1.69 15.77 3.01
N SER A 123 2.76 14.99 3.15
CA SER A 123 3.40 14.75 4.44
C SER A 123 4.17 15.95 4.98
N SER A 124 4.33 15.96 6.29
CA SER A 124 5.26 16.84 6.99
C SER A 124 6.46 16.06 7.54
N VAL A 125 7.49 16.79 7.95
CA VAL A 125 8.59 16.20 8.72
C VAL A 125 8.07 15.88 10.13
N ALA A 126 8.10 14.62 10.51
CA ALA A 126 7.78 14.20 11.87
C ALA A 126 8.79 14.80 12.87
N ALA A 127 8.27 15.46 13.91
CA ALA A 127 9.09 16.02 14.98
C ALA A 127 9.53 14.94 15.99
N THR A 128 8.77 13.85 16.10
CA THR A 128 9.05 12.72 17.00
C THR A 128 8.81 11.39 16.29
N SER A 129 9.52 10.32 16.67
CA SER A 129 9.27 8.97 16.15
C SER A 129 9.31 7.94 17.27
N ARG A 130 8.13 7.50 17.70
CA ARG A 130 8.02 6.43 18.69
C ARG A 130 8.26 5.04 18.10
N PHE A 131 8.03 4.87 16.79
CA PHE A 131 8.37 3.64 16.10
C PHE A 131 9.87 3.32 16.25
N LYS A 132 10.74 4.32 16.03
CA LYS A 132 12.19 4.15 16.22
C LYS A 132 12.58 4.09 17.69
N ASP A 133 12.06 5.00 18.51
CA ASP A 133 12.49 5.13 19.90
C ASP A 133 12.10 3.92 20.76
N GLU A 134 10.96 3.28 20.46
CA GLU A 134 10.42 2.16 21.24
C GLU A 134 10.55 0.82 20.51
N GLY A 135 11.12 0.80 19.31
CA GLY A 135 11.24 -0.42 18.50
C GLY A 135 9.87 -1.01 18.13
N VAL A 136 8.87 -0.14 17.98
CA VAL A 136 7.52 -0.52 17.54
C VAL A 136 7.49 -0.48 16.01
N GLY A 137 6.76 -1.40 15.41
CA GLY A 137 6.55 -1.49 13.97
C GLY A 137 5.27 -2.25 13.66
N PHE A 138 4.98 -2.40 12.36
CA PHE A 138 3.85 -3.24 11.92
C PHE A 138 4.11 -4.74 12.16
N ASP A 139 5.31 -5.12 12.59
CA ASP A 139 5.70 -6.46 13.06
C ASP A 139 5.49 -6.63 14.57
N THR A 140 5.12 -5.58 15.31
CA THR A 140 4.77 -5.66 16.74
C THR A 140 3.34 -6.19 16.91
N LEU A 141 3.18 -7.49 16.71
CA LEU A 141 1.89 -8.19 16.58
C LEU A 141 0.90 -7.92 17.72
N SER A 142 1.37 -7.73 18.94
CA SER A 142 0.53 -7.44 20.12
C SER A 142 -0.13 -6.07 20.08
N LEU A 143 0.37 -5.15 19.26
CA LEU A 143 -0.18 -3.80 19.08
C LEU A 143 -1.05 -3.69 17.83
N LEU A 144 -0.97 -4.65 16.90
CA LEU A 144 -1.73 -4.62 15.66
C LEU A 144 -3.23 -4.83 15.94
N PRO A 145 -4.10 -3.89 15.52
CA PRO A 145 -5.54 -4.08 15.65
C PRO A 145 -6.03 -5.23 14.75
N VAL A 146 -7.12 -5.89 15.13
CA VAL A 146 -7.72 -6.93 14.28
C VAL A 146 -8.26 -6.38 12.95
N ASP A 147 -8.48 -5.07 12.85
CA ASP A 147 -8.96 -4.40 11.63
C ASP A 147 -7.98 -4.49 10.45
N ILE A 148 -6.70 -4.84 10.69
CA ILE A 148 -5.75 -5.05 9.59
C ILE A 148 -6.05 -6.35 8.84
N LEU A 149 -6.72 -7.32 9.48
CA LEU A 149 -7.03 -8.60 8.88
C LEU A 149 -8.04 -8.44 7.73
N PRO A 150 -7.96 -9.28 6.68
CA PRO A 150 -8.82 -9.16 5.51
C PRO A 150 -10.29 -9.35 5.87
N ALA A 151 -11.14 -8.44 5.41
CA ALA A 151 -12.59 -8.55 5.46
C ALA A 151 -13.16 -8.62 4.04
N LEU A 152 -13.74 -9.77 3.68
CA LEU A 152 -14.25 -10.05 2.33
C LEU A 152 -15.76 -9.84 2.19
N SER A 153 -16.46 -9.84 3.31
CA SER A 153 -17.91 -9.76 3.38
C SER A 153 -18.35 -9.00 4.62
N PRO A 154 -19.60 -8.48 4.63
CA PRO A 154 -20.18 -7.86 5.81
C PRO A 154 -20.14 -8.77 7.07
N ASP A 155 -20.22 -10.09 6.88
CA ASP A 155 -20.11 -11.04 7.97
C ASP A 155 -18.70 -11.05 8.57
N THR A 156 -17.66 -11.05 7.73
CA THR A 156 -16.26 -10.96 8.21
C THR A 156 -15.95 -9.60 8.83
N GLU A 157 -16.51 -8.50 8.29
CA GLU A 157 -16.38 -7.16 8.90
C GLU A 157 -17.02 -7.14 10.29
N THR A 158 -18.23 -7.70 10.43
CA THR A 158 -18.93 -7.81 11.71
C THR A 158 -18.16 -8.67 12.70
N ALA A 159 -17.58 -9.78 12.25
CA ALA A 159 -16.75 -10.65 13.09
C ALA A 159 -15.50 -9.91 13.62
N LEU A 160 -14.78 -9.20 12.76
CA LEU A 160 -13.62 -8.40 13.16
C LEU A 160 -14.01 -7.26 14.10
N ALA A 161 -15.13 -6.58 13.85
CA ALA A 161 -15.65 -5.56 14.75
C ALA A 161 -15.97 -6.11 16.15
N ASN A 162 -16.56 -7.30 16.24
CA ASN A 162 -16.82 -7.97 17.52
C ASN A 162 -15.53 -8.37 18.24
N LEU A 163 -14.52 -8.87 17.52
CA LEU A 163 -13.20 -9.17 18.08
C LEU A 163 -12.54 -7.90 18.64
N LYS A 164 -12.60 -6.79 17.90
CA LYS A 164 -12.10 -5.49 18.35
C LYS A 164 -12.81 -5.02 19.63
N LEU A 165 -14.14 -5.10 19.69
CA LEU A 165 -14.92 -4.77 20.88
C LEU A 165 -14.58 -5.68 22.07
N GLY A 166 -14.21 -6.93 21.80
CA GLY A 166 -13.72 -7.88 22.80
C GLY A 166 -12.28 -7.64 23.27
N GLY A 167 -11.59 -6.63 22.73
CA GLY A 167 -10.20 -6.31 23.07
C GLY A 167 -9.16 -7.22 22.45
N PHE A 168 -9.52 -7.99 21.42
CA PHE A 168 -8.56 -8.80 20.68
C PHE A 168 -7.64 -7.92 19.82
N ASN A 169 -6.40 -8.37 19.69
CA ASN A 169 -5.40 -7.88 18.74
C ASN A 169 -4.81 -9.06 17.95
N VAL A 170 -4.08 -8.78 16.87
CA VAL A 170 -3.50 -9.84 16.03
C VAL A 170 -2.63 -10.80 16.84
N GLY A 171 -1.79 -10.29 17.75
CA GLY A 171 -0.94 -11.12 18.61
C GLY A 171 -1.73 -12.11 19.48
N SER A 172 -2.85 -11.68 20.05
CA SER A 172 -3.75 -12.56 20.82
C SER A 172 -4.38 -13.65 19.95
N MET A 173 -4.75 -13.32 18.70
CA MET A 173 -5.32 -14.28 17.75
C MET A 173 -4.27 -15.27 17.22
N ILE A 174 -3.00 -14.86 17.16
CA ILE A 174 -1.89 -15.77 16.86
C ILE A 174 -1.68 -16.75 18.02
N ALA A 175 -1.76 -16.27 19.26
CA ALA A 175 -1.61 -17.11 20.44
C ALA A 175 -2.71 -18.19 20.55
N THR A 176 -3.92 -17.93 20.05
CA THR A 176 -5.03 -18.90 19.99
C THR A 176 -5.00 -19.79 18.76
N GLY A 177 -4.17 -19.47 17.75
CA GLY A 177 -4.10 -20.19 16.49
C GLY A 177 -5.16 -19.78 15.45
N ASP A 178 -5.94 -18.74 15.72
CA ASP A 178 -6.95 -18.21 14.79
C ASP A 178 -6.31 -17.43 13.63
N VAL A 179 -5.14 -16.83 13.88
CA VAL A 179 -4.29 -16.22 12.85
C VAL A 179 -2.97 -16.97 12.79
N LEU A 180 -2.50 -17.26 11.58
CA LEU A 180 -1.21 -17.89 11.36
C LEU A 180 -0.20 -16.87 10.84
N THR A 181 1.02 -16.89 11.37
CA THR A 181 2.15 -16.20 10.75
C THR A 181 2.80 -17.11 9.71
N ARG A 182 3.36 -16.54 8.65
CA ARG A 182 4.17 -17.27 7.66
C ARG A 182 5.54 -16.63 7.53
N SER A 183 6.49 -17.40 6.98
CA SER A 183 7.81 -16.87 6.65
C SER A 183 7.67 -15.71 5.66
N ALA A 184 8.18 -14.55 6.01
CA ALA A 184 8.23 -13.36 5.17
C ALA A 184 9.67 -12.85 5.09
N PRO A 185 10.05 -12.14 4.00
CA PRO A 185 11.31 -11.41 3.96
C PRO A 185 11.41 -10.38 5.09
N ASP A 186 12.64 -9.96 5.41
CA ASP A 186 12.87 -8.87 6.36
C ASP A 186 12.09 -7.61 5.95
N GLY A 187 11.43 -6.97 6.91
CA GLY A 187 10.59 -5.80 6.65
C GLY A 187 9.25 -6.14 5.99
N GLN A 188 8.79 -7.40 6.07
CA GLN A 188 7.43 -7.80 5.73
C GLN A 188 6.81 -8.67 6.82
N LEU A 189 5.49 -8.66 6.87
CA LEU A 189 4.68 -9.51 7.75
C LEU A 189 3.70 -10.30 6.90
N ASP A 190 3.66 -11.62 7.09
CA ASP A 190 2.70 -12.49 6.44
C ASP A 190 1.73 -13.08 7.47
N LEU A 191 0.44 -12.80 7.29
CA LEU A 191 -0.65 -13.34 8.10
C LEU A 191 -1.59 -14.19 7.26
N ALA A 192 -2.17 -15.23 7.84
CA ALA A 192 -3.30 -15.95 7.27
C ALA A 192 -4.48 -15.99 8.24
N TYR A 193 -5.67 -15.64 7.74
CA TYR A 193 -6.91 -15.54 8.50
C TYR A 193 -8.10 -15.75 7.56
N GLY A 194 -9.12 -16.49 7.97
CA GLY A 194 -10.39 -16.58 7.23
C GLY A 194 -10.26 -17.09 5.78
N GLY A 195 -9.29 -17.97 5.49
CA GLY A 195 -9.01 -18.46 4.13
C GLY A 195 -8.24 -17.48 3.23
N MET A 196 -7.79 -16.37 3.80
CA MET A 196 -7.00 -15.33 3.14
C MET A 196 -5.58 -15.30 3.68
N ALA A 197 -4.67 -14.94 2.81
CA ALA A 197 -3.28 -14.65 3.10
C ALA A 197 -3.01 -13.17 2.82
N SER A 198 -2.36 -12.48 3.74
CA SER A 198 -2.08 -11.06 3.66
C SER A 198 -0.60 -10.80 3.90
N THR A 199 0.04 -10.12 2.96
CA THR A 199 1.44 -9.67 3.07
C THR A 199 1.43 -8.17 3.28
N TYR A 200 2.01 -7.72 4.39
CA TYR A 200 2.18 -6.32 4.74
C TYR A 200 3.63 -5.92 4.51
N GLY A 201 3.86 -4.74 3.96
CA GLY A 201 5.20 -4.19 3.82
C GLY A 201 5.20 -2.67 3.95
N GLU A 202 6.25 -2.15 4.57
CA GLU A 202 6.42 -0.72 4.76
C GLU A 202 6.76 -0.04 3.43
N VAL A 203 6.00 0.99 3.09
CA VAL A 203 6.14 1.78 1.87
C VAL A 203 6.94 3.05 2.15
N ALA A 204 6.58 3.76 3.21
CA ALA A 204 7.20 5.02 3.58
C ALA A 204 7.03 5.33 5.07
N ARG A 205 7.82 6.27 5.58
CA ARG A 205 7.65 6.88 6.90
C ARG A 205 7.59 8.39 6.78
N GLY A 206 6.74 9.04 7.57
CA GLY A 206 6.55 10.49 7.56
C GLY A 206 5.43 10.91 8.50
N ASP A 207 5.19 12.19 8.68
CA ASP A 207 3.96 12.67 9.35
C ASP A 207 2.88 12.83 8.27
N PHE A 208 2.01 11.83 8.13
CA PHE A 208 1.00 11.78 7.07
C PHE A 208 -0.34 12.35 7.51
N ASN A 209 -0.60 12.43 8.82
CA ASN A 209 -1.85 12.94 9.39
C ASN A 209 -1.73 14.38 9.95
N GLY A 210 -0.52 14.92 10.05
CA GLY A 210 -0.22 16.28 10.51
C GLY A 210 -0.18 16.45 12.03
N ASP A 211 -0.05 15.37 12.80
CA ASP A 211 -0.01 15.40 14.27
C ASP A 211 1.40 15.64 14.84
N GLY A 212 2.42 15.71 13.99
CA GLY A 212 3.82 15.93 14.35
C GLY A 212 4.57 14.66 14.78
N ALA A 213 3.93 13.50 14.81
CA ALA A 213 4.55 12.20 15.05
C ALA A 213 4.82 11.45 13.74
N GLU A 214 5.80 10.54 13.76
CA GLU A 214 6.06 9.66 12.62
C GLU A 214 4.94 8.62 12.50
N ASP A 215 4.40 8.52 11.30
CA ASP A 215 3.50 7.48 10.82
C ASP A 215 4.25 6.52 9.89
N LEU A 216 3.74 5.29 9.78
CA LEU A 216 4.14 4.33 8.75
C LEU A 216 3.07 4.25 7.68
N LEU A 217 3.47 4.36 6.42
CA LEU A 217 2.65 4.00 5.29
C LEU A 217 2.94 2.55 4.92
N VAL A 218 1.92 1.71 4.88
CA VAL A 218 2.06 0.27 4.70
C VAL A 218 1.15 -0.19 3.56
N TYR A 219 1.70 -0.99 2.65
CA TYR A 219 0.89 -1.68 1.67
C TYR A 219 0.44 -3.03 2.22
N VAL A 220 -0.69 -3.48 1.71
CA VAL A 220 -1.15 -4.86 1.90
C VAL A 220 -1.41 -5.50 0.56
N ARG A 221 -1.02 -6.75 0.44
CA ARG A 221 -1.45 -7.64 -0.62
C ARG A 221 -2.26 -8.76 0.00
N HIS A 222 -3.55 -8.79 -0.28
CA HIS A 222 -4.43 -9.88 0.14
C HIS A 222 -4.59 -10.89 -1.01
N GLN A 223 -4.60 -12.17 -0.68
CA GLN A 223 -4.76 -13.26 -1.63
C GLN A 223 -5.55 -14.42 -1.01
N ALA A 224 -6.51 -14.98 -1.73
CA ALA A 224 -7.16 -16.22 -1.31
C ALA A 224 -6.15 -17.37 -1.26
N VAL A 225 -6.09 -18.11 -0.14
CA VAL A 225 -5.12 -19.21 0.06
C VAL A 225 -5.26 -20.30 -1.01
N ASN A 226 -6.49 -20.56 -1.46
CA ASN A 226 -6.81 -21.56 -2.48
C ASN A 226 -7.63 -20.95 -3.64
N GLY A 227 -7.40 -19.68 -3.97
CA GLY A 227 -8.16 -18.97 -5.01
C GLY A 227 -7.32 -17.98 -5.80
N SER A 228 -7.95 -17.35 -6.80
CA SER A 228 -7.33 -16.33 -7.64
C SER A 228 -7.63 -14.89 -7.21
N LEU A 229 -8.52 -14.72 -6.23
CA LEU A 229 -8.84 -13.39 -5.70
C LEU A 229 -7.60 -12.78 -5.07
N LEU A 230 -7.31 -11.56 -5.50
CA LEU A 230 -6.19 -10.77 -5.04
C LEU A 230 -6.53 -9.29 -5.15
N TRP A 231 -6.18 -8.52 -4.13
CA TRP A 231 -6.25 -7.06 -4.16
C TRP A 231 -5.16 -6.46 -3.28
N PHE A 232 -4.97 -5.14 -3.43
CA PHE A 232 -4.00 -4.39 -2.67
C PHE A 232 -4.66 -3.23 -1.96
N GLU A 233 -4.14 -2.91 -0.79
CA GLU A 233 -4.54 -1.77 0.03
C GLU A 233 -3.31 -0.97 0.44
N LEU A 234 -3.56 0.26 0.85
CA LEU A 234 -2.57 1.14 1.44
C LEU A 234 -3.19 1.71 2.71
N PHE A 235 -2.43 1.76 3.81
CA PHE A 235 -2.91 2.29 5.06
C PHE A 235 -1.81 3.03 5.82
N GLY A 236 -2.23 4.00 6.63
CA GLY A 236 -1.39 4.67 7.62
C GLY A 236 -1.48 3.94 8.95
N LEU A 237 -0.32 3.74 9.60
CA LEU A 237 -0.22 3.37 11.00
C LEU A 237 0.36 4.54 11.77
N SER A 238 -0.33 4.96 12.83
CA SER A 238 0.15 5.98 13.76
C SER A 238 0.33 5.34 15.13
N TYR A 239 1.33 5.77 15.90
CA TYR A 239 1.55 5.28 17.27
C TYR A 239 1.49 6.39 18.33
N PRO A 240 0.39 7.18 18.38
CA PRO A 240 0.26 8.23 19.37
C PRO A 240 0.05 7.62 20.75
N LEU A 241 0.74 8.15 21.75
CA LEU A 241 0.49 7.87 23.17
C LEU A 241 0.46 6.37 23.55
N GLY A 242 1.16 5.52 22.80
CA GLY A 242 1.38 4.10 23.14
C GLY A 242 0.32 3.17 22.57
N THR A 243 -0.59 3.70 21.74
CA THR A 243 -1.63 2.93 21.05
C THR A 243 -1.36 2.97 19.55
N LEU A 244 -1.33 1.81 18.91
CA LEU A 244 -1.22 1.75 17.45
C LEU A 244 -2.61 1.92 16.85
N THR A 245 -2.76 2.97 16.06
CA THR A 245 -3.97 3.27 15.30
C THR A 245 -3.74 3.02 13.83
N TYR A 246 -4.84 2.78 13.11
CA TYR A 246 -4.84 2.39 11.72
C TYR A 246 -5.87 3.21 10.96
N GLU A 247 -5.49 3.71 9.78
CA GLU A 247 -6.36 4.41 8.85
C GLU A 247 -6.16 3.88 7.42
N ARG A 248 -7.25 3.46 6.77
CA ARG A 248 -7.21 3.06 5.35
C ARG A 248 -7.05 4.30 4.48
N PHE A 249 -6.04 4.30 3.62
CA PHE A 249 -6.01 5.26 2.52
C PHE A 249 -7.07 4.85 1.49
N SER A 250 -8.10 5.67 1.35
CA SER A 250 -9.14 5.45 0.35
C SER A 250 -8.79 6.16 -0.97
N PRO A 251 -9.14 5.59 -2.13
CA PRO A 251 -8.93 6.27 -3.42
C PRO A 251 -9.67 7.59 -3.55
N GLU A 252 -10.77 7.76 -2.83
CA GLU A 252 -11.48 9.02 -2.72
C GLU A 252 -10.63 10.11 -2.06
N ALA A 253 -9.70 9.75 -1.16
CA ALA A 253 -8.69 10.66 -0.63
C ALA A 253 -7.67 11.09 -1.71
N LEU A 254 -7.32 10.20 -2.67
CA LEU A 254 -6.56 10.58 -3.88
C LEU A 254 -7.32 11.59 -4.76
N GLY A 255 -8.65 11.64 -4.61
CA GLY A 255 -9.56 12.55 -5.31
C GLY A 255 -9.70 13.94 -4.68
N GLN A 256 -9.32 14.15 -3.43
CA GLN A 256 -9.45 15.43 -2.73
C GLN A 256 -8.25 16.37 -2.90
N LEU A 257 -7.35 16.07 -3.84
CA LEU A 257 -6.29 16.98 -4.28
C LEU A 257 -6.92 18.28 -4.78
N LYS A 258 -6.91 19.32 -3.94
CA LYS A 258 -7.28 20.67 -4.36
C LYS A 258 -6.43 21.02 -5.59
N PRO A 259 -7.02 21.56 -6.67
CA PRO A 259 -6.19 22.22 -7.67
C PRO A 259 -5.44 23.34 -6.95
N GLN A 260 -4.11 23.26 -6.92
CA GLN A 260 -3.33 24.43 -6.58
C GLN A 260 -3.63 25.46 -7.67
N GLY A 261 -4.20 26.59 -7.25
CA GLY A 261 -4.53 27.71 -8.13
C GLY A 261 -3.29 28.37 -8.73
#